data_AF-A0A9E6EZY6-F1
#
_entry.id   AF-A0A9E6EZY6-F1
#
_cell.length_a   1.000
_cell.length_b   1.000
_cell.length_c   1.000
_cell.angle_alpha   90.00
_cell.angle_beta   90.00
_cell.angle_gamma   90.00
#
_symmetry.space_group_name_H-M   'P 1'
#
loop_
_entity.id
_entity.type
_entity.pdbx_description
1 polymer ?
#
loop_
_entity_poly.entity_id
_entity_poly.type
_entity_poly.pdbx_seq_one_letter_code
_entity_poly.pdbx_strand_id
1 'polypeptide(L)'
;MHCKHCGNKIDSDSKFCSFCAGKVEPIMTYNPQPTALLKENTEVLNNETSSLNKNQRILNQDNGLLIAFLILSGLRLFWYLFNLYSKDKSFEDLLPFINYILKLISL
;
A
#
# COMPACT_ATOMS: atom_id res chain seq x y z
N MET A 1 3.32 -7.65 -21.77
CA MET A 1 3.27 -8.51 -20.56
C MET A 1 2.68 -7.73 -19.39
N HIS A 2 2.44 -8.34 -18.22
CA HIS A 2 1.99 -7.61 -17.03
C HIS A 2 3.10 -7.59 -15.98
N CYS A 3 3.27 -6.47 -15.29
CA CYS A 3 4.25 -6.32 -14.22
C CYS A 3 3.89 -7.25 -13.05
N LYS A 4 4.83 -8.11 -12.61
CA LYS A 4 4.63 -8.97 -11.44
C LYS A 4 4.51 -8.20 -10.12
N HIS A 5 5.00 -6.95 -10.07
CA HIS A 5 4.96 -6.11 -8.87
C HIS A 5 3.64 -5.35 -8.71
N CYS A 6 3.08 -4.79 -9.79
CA CYS A 6 1.90 -3.92 -9.72
C CYS A 6 0.73 -4.33 -10.63
N GLY A 7 0.88 -5.36 -11.46
CA GLY A 7 -0.17 -5.86 -12.33
C GLY A 7 -0.46 -5.02 -13.57
N ASN A 8 0.16 -3.84 -13.73
CA ASN A 8 -0.04 -3.01 -14.92
C ASN A 8 0.55 -3.65 -16.19
N LYS A 9 -0.09 -3.38 -17.34
CA LYS A 9 0.41 -3.81 -18.65
C LYS A 9 1.68 -3.02 -19.00
N ILE A 10 2.72 -3.73 -19.39
CA ILE A 10 4.04 -3.19 -19.74
C ILE A 10 4.56 -3.84 -21.03
N ASP A 11 5.45 -3.14 -21.72
CA ASP A 11 6.17 -3.66 -22.89
C ASP A 11 7.09 -4.81 -22.51
N SER A 12 7.20 -5.82 -23.39
CA SER A 12 8.05 -7.00 -23.21
C SER A 12 9.53 -6.68 -23.06
N ASP A 13 9.96 -5.55 -23.61
CA ASP A 13 11.37 -5.15 -23.68
C ASP A 13 11.73 -4.13 -22.59
N SER A 14 10.77 -3.77 -21.73
CA SER A 14 10.98 -2.86 -20.62
C SER A 14 11.81 -3.51 -19.52
N LYS A 15 12.93 -2.87 -19.14
CA LYS A 15 13.76 -3.29 -17.99
C LYS A 15 13.15 -2.91 -16.64
N PHE A 16 12.22 -1.95 -16.64
CA PHE A 16 11.55 -1.41 -15.46
C PHE A 16 10.10 -1.09 -15.80
N CYS A 17 9.21 -1.23 -14.82
CA CYS A 17 7.82 -0.84 -14.93
C CYS A 17 7.68 0.68 -14.82
N SER A 18 7.08 1.33 -15.83
CA SER A 18 6.81 2.78 -15.84
C SER A 18 5.84 3.24 -14.74
N PHE A 19 5.05 2.32 -14.17
CA PHE A 19 4.04 2.65 -13.16
C PHE A 19 4.54 2.53 -11.73
N CYS A 20 5.37 1.51 -11.43
CA CYS A 20 5.81 1.23 -10.06
C CYS A 20 7.33 1.28 -9.89
N ALA A 21 8.08 1.59 -10.96
CA ALA A 21 9.54 1.57 -11.01
C ALA A 21 10.20 0.21 -10.63
N GLY A 22 9.39 -0.86 -10.53
CA GLY A 22 9.88 -2.20 -10.24
C GLY A 22 10.71 -2.75 -11.39
N LYS A 23 11.81 -3.42 -11.08
CA LYS A 23 12.65 -4.09 -12.08
C LYS A 23 11.87 -5.21 -12.75
N VAL A 24 11.98 -5.30 -14.06
CA VAL A 24 11.33 -6.33 -14.85
C VAL A 24 12.41 -7.19 -15.47
N GLU A 25 12.36 -8.49 -15.19
CA GLU A 25 13.29 -9.44 -15.78
C GLU A 25 12.97 -9.56 -17.28
N PRO A 26 13.92 -9.21 -18.17
CA PRO A 26 13.70 -9.38 -19.60
C PRO A 26 13.60 -10.87 -19.89
N ILE A 27 12.53 -11.27 -20.57
CA ILE A 27 12.42 -12.62 -21.10
C ILE A 27 13.38 -12.66 -22.29
N MET A 28 14.62 -13.10 -22.06
CA MET A 28 15.55 -13.30 -23.16
C MET A 28 14.92 -14.32 -24.11
N THR A 29 14.57 -13.86 -25.31
CA THR A 29 14.14 -14.74 -26.40
C THR A 29 15.32 -15.61 -26.79
N TYR A 30 15.50 -16.73 -26.09
CA TYR A 30 16.40 -17.79 -26.51
C TYR A 30 15.79 -18.45 -27.74
N ASN A 31 16.36 -18.15 -28.91
CA ASN A 31 16.09 -18.83 -30.16
C ASN A 31 16.52 -20.30 -30.04
N PRO A 32 15.65 -21.30 -30.24
CA PRO A 32 16.01 -22.70 -30.04
C PRO A 32 16.90 -23.22 -31.18
N GLN A 33 18.19 -23.38 -30.92
CA GLN A 33 19.04 -24.28 -31.69
C GLN A 33 19.33 -25.54 -30.83
N PRO A 34 19.00 -26.76 -31.29
CA PRO A 34 19.10 -27.98 -30.49
C PRO A 34 20.51 -28.55 -30.55
N THR A 35 21.16 -28.83 -29.42
CA THR A 35 22.02 -30.02 -29.21
C THR A 35 22.24 -30.20 -27.70
N ALA A 36 21.98 -31.41 -27.22
CA ALA A 36 22.03 -31.85 -25.84
C ALA A 36 23.46 -31.91 -25.25
N LEU A 37 23.61 -31.80 -23.92
CA LEU A 37 24.07 -32.89 -23.02
C LEU A 37 24.09 -32.45 -21.54
N LEU A 38 23.36 -33.23 -20.71
CA LEU A 38 23.59 -33.69 -19.32
C LEU A 38 24.33 -32.75 -18.33
N LYS A 39 23.83 -32.42 -17.13
CA LYS A 39 23.63 -33.22 -15.88
C LYS A 39 23.29 -32.13 -14.81
N GLU A 40 22.50 -32.25 -13.76
CA GLU A 40 22.46 -33.22 -12.69
C GLU A 40 21.29 -32.84 -11.75
N ASN A 41 20.70 -33.85 -11.15
CA ASN A 41 19.55 -33.91 -10.25
C ASN A 41 19.68 -33.10 -8.94
N THR A 42 18.57 -32.51 -8.48
CA THR A 42 18.18 -32.67 -7.07
C THR A 42 16.66 -32.76 -6.99
N GLU A 43 16.25 -33.94 -6.56
CA GLU A 43 14.90 -34.37 -6.23
C GLU A 43 14.56 -33.87 -4.82
N VAL A 44 13.49 -33.09 -4.67
CA VAL A 44 12.77 -32.95 -3.40
C VAL A 44 11.27 -33.10 -3.67
N LEU A 45 10.91 -34.36 -3.88
CA LEU A 45 9.87 -35.11 -3.17
C LEU A 45 8.76 -34.33 -2.41
N ASN A 46 7.54 -34.45 -2.95
CA ASN A 46 6.22 -34.65 -2.31
C ASN A 46 5.56 -33.53 -1.50
N ASN A 47 4.34 -33.17 -1.89
CA ASN A 47 3.13 -33.89 -1.46
C ASN A 47 1.85 -33.33 -2.09
N GLU A 48 0.90 -34.24 -2.26
CA GLU A 48 -0.32 -34.12 -3.03
C GLU A 48 -1.45 -33.37 -2.29
N THR A 49 -2.48 -33.04 -3.07
CA THR A 49 -3.91 -32.95 -2.71
C THR A 49 -4.48 -31.57 -2.35
N SER A 50 -5.09 -30.99 -3.38
CA SER A 50 -6.37 -30.27 -3.40
C SER A 50 -7.13 -30.17 -2.07
N SER A 51 -7.36 -28.94 -1.59
CA SER A 51 -8.56 -28.63 -0.81
C SER A 51 -9.01 -27.16 -0.95
N LEU A 52 -10.30 -27.02 -1.24
CA LEU A 52 -11.19 -25.88 -0.95
C LEU A 52 -10.95 -24.48 -1.57
N ASN A 53 -11.74 -24.25 -2.63
CA ASN A 53 -12.67 -23.12 -2.76
C ASN A 53 -12.99 -22.38 -1.43
N LYS A 54 -12.52 -21.14 -1.27
CA LYS A 54 -13.36 -19.93 -1.12
C LYS A 54 -12.46 -18.71 -0.87
N ASN A 55 -12.72 -17.67 -1.65
CA ASN A 55 -12.85 -16.31 -1.14
C ASN A 55 -11.65 -15.72 -0.37
N GLN A 56 -10.72 -15.06 -1.07
CA GLN A 56 -9.91 -14.00 -0.47
C GLN A 56 -9.43 -13.00 -1.54
N ARG A 57 -10.39 -12.37 -2.23
CA ARG A 57 -10.19 -11.08 -2.92
C ARG A 57 -10.61 -9.92 -2.02
N ILE A 58 -10.23 -9.92 -0.74
CA ILE A 58 -10.42 -8.77 0.15
C ILE A 58 -9.28 -8.79 1.18
N LEU A 59 -8.10 -8.28 0.82
CA LEU A 59 -7.08 -7.90 1.81
C LEU A 59 -6.07 -6.88 1.28
N ASN A 60 -6.50 -5.89 0.49
CA ASN A 60 -5.67 -4.71 0.17
C ASN A 60 -6.50 -3.41 0.17
N GLN A 61 -7.63 -3.44 0.85
CA GLN A 61 -8.64 -2.39 0.92
C GLN A 61 -9.10 -2.49 2.37
N ASP A 62 -8.60 -1.65 3.28
CA ASP A 62 -9.47 -0.64 3.92
C ASP A 62 -8.71 0.56 4.53
N ASN A 63 -7.38 0.62 4.41
CA ASN A 63 -6.60 1.67 5.10
C ASN A 63 -6.54 2.99 4.32
N GLY A 64 -6.81 2.98 3.02
CA GLY A 64 -6.77 4.19 2.19
C GLY A 64 -7.81 5.23 2.63
N LEU A 65 -9.00 4.77 3.02
CA LEU A 65 -10.06 5.65 3.50
C LEU A 65 -9.73 6.24 4.87
N LEU A 66 -9.21 5.42 5.79
CA LEU A 66 -8.76 5.87 7.12
C LEU A 66 -7.61 6.89 7.02
N ILE A 67 -6.62 6.63 6.16
CA ILE A 67 -5.51 7.56 5.93
C ILE A 67 -6.02 8.89 5.35
N ALA A 68 -6.96 8.85 4.40
CA ALA A 68 -7.58 10.06 3.87
C ALA A 68 -8.30 10.85 4.97
N PHE A 69 -9.10 10.19 5.82
CA PHE A 69 -9.75 10.84 6.97
C PHE A 69 -8.75 11.45 7.95
N LEU A 70 -7.66 10.75 8.27
CA LEU A 70 -6.62 11.25 9.16
C LEU A 70 -5.92 12.49 8.58
N ILE A 71 -5.64 12.51 7.27
CA ILE A 71 -5.02 13.65 6.60
C ILE A 71 -5.97 14.85 6.57
N LEU A 72 -7.24 14.64 6.19
CA LEU A 72 -8.26 15.70 6.16
C LEU A 72 -8.53 16.29 7.56
N SER A 73 -8.68 15.42 8.56
CA SER A 73 -8.86 15.82 9.95
C SER A 73 -7.62 16.54 10.48
N GLY A 74 -6.42 16.03 10.17
CA GLY A 74 -5.14 16.61 10.55
C GLY A 74 -4.92 18.00 9.96
N LEU A 75 -5.19 18.21 8.66
CA LEU A 75 -5.08 19.54 8.05
C LEU A 75 -6.08 20.54 8.64
N ARG A 76 -7.32 20.11 8.92
CA ARG A 76 -8.34 20.95 9.58
C ARG A 76 -7.90 21.37 10.98
N LEU A 77 -7.40 20.41 11.77
CA LEU A 77 -6.93 20.66 13.12
C LEU A 77 -5.67 21.52 13.11
N PHE A 78 -4.74 21.24 12.20
CA PHE A 78 -3.54 22.04 12.01
C PHE A 78 -3.88 23.48 11.62
N TRP A 79 -4.81 23.71 10.69
CA TRP A 79 -5.24 25.05 10.32
C TRP A 79 -5.92 25.79 11.47
N TYR A 80 -6.72 25.07 12.27
CA TYR A 80 -7.35 25.63 13.47
C TYR A 80 -6.32 26.00 14.55
N LEU A 81 -5.36 25.12 14.83
CA LEU A 81 -4.26 25.35 15.77
C LEU A 81 -3.32 26.45 15.29
N PHE A 82 -2.99 26.47 14.00
CA PHE A 82 -2.18 27.52 13.40
C PHE A 82 -2.89 28.87 13.47
N ASN A 83 -4.20 28.91 13.23
CA ASN A 83 -5.02 30.12 13.42
C ASN A 83 -5.14 30.52 14.91
N LEU A 84 -5.11 29.58 15.85
CA LEU A 84 -5.02 29.87 17.28
C LEU A 84 -3.63 30.34 17.72
N TYR A 85 -2.58 29.87 17.06
CA TYR A 85 -1.19 30.21 17.37
C TYR A 85 -0.76 31.55 16.77
N SER A 86 -1.14 31.79 15.51
CA SER A 86 -0.85 33.03 14.79
C SER A 86 -1.68 34.22 15.26
N LYS A 87 -2.74 33.96 16.03
CA LYS A 87 -3.59 34.97 16.62
C LYS A 87 -3.35 34.86 18.11
N ASP A 88 -2.59 35.80 18.68
CA ASP A 88 -2.53 36.04 20.13
C ASP A 88 -3.96 36.31 20.61
N LYS A 89 -4.72 35.24 20.82
CA LYS A 89 -6.08 35.29 21.32
C LYS A 89 -5.99 35.00 22.80
N SER A 90 -6.36 36.02 23.57
CA SER A 90 -6.56 35.93 25.01
C SER A 90 -7.31 34.65 25.36
N PHE A 91 -6.82 33.97 26.38
CA PHE A 91 -7.23 32.67 26.93
C PHE A 91 -8.76 32.47 27.12
N GLU A 92 -9.55 33.55 27.10
CA GLU A 92 -11.01 33.51 27.24
C GLU A 92 -11.73 32.71 26.14
N ASP A 93 -11.22 32.67 24.91
CA ASP A 93 -11.84 31.90 23.82
C ASP A 93 -11.67 30.38 23.96
N LEU A 94 -10.75 29.91 24.83
CA LEU A 94 -10.46 28.48 25.05
C LEU A 94 -11.34 27.84 26.14
N LEU A 95 -11.91 28.67 27.03
CA LEU A 95 -12.78 28.25 28.14
C LEU A 95 -13.96 27.34 27.73
N PRO A 96 -14.72 27.63 26.65
CA PRO A 96 -15.83 26.75 26.26
C PRO A 96 -15.35 25.37 25.79
N PHE A 97 -14.15 25.30 25.20
CA PHE A 97 -13.57 24.03 24.75
C PHE A 97 -13.06 23.20 25.94
N ILE A 98 -12.39 23.84 26.90
CA ILE A 98 -11.94 23.20 28.14
C ILE A 98 -13.13 22.65 28.93
N ASN A 99 -14.21 23.42 29.06
CA ASN A 99 -15.41 23.00 29.79
C ASN A 99 -16.12 21.84 29.08
N TYR A 100 -16.16 21.84 27.75
CA TYR A 100 -16.69 20.72 26.97
C TYR A 100 -15.87 19.43 27.17
N ILE A 101 -14.55 19.51 27.16
CA ILE A 101 -13.65 18.36 27.40
C ILE A 101 -13.80 17.84 28.85
N LEU A 102 -13.85 18.73 29.85
CA LEU A 102 -14.09 18.37 31.25
C LEU A 102 -15.43 17.64 31.44
N LYS A 103 -16.47 18.10 30.74
CA LYS A 103 -17.80 17.47 30.78
C LYS A 103 -17.83 16.08 30.13
N LEU A 104 -17.01 15.85 29.12
CA LEU A 104 -16.84 14.55 28.46
C LEU A 104 -16.05 13.54 29.29
N ILE A 105 -15.10 14.01 30.11
CA ILE A 105 -14.31 13.15 31.01
C ILE A 105 -15.09 12.79 32.29
N SER A 106 -16.06 13.61 32.67
CA SER A 106 -16.89 13.43 33.86
C SER A 106 -18.15 12.57 33.64
N LEU A 107 -18.39 12.06 32.42
CA LEU A 107 -19.53 11.21 32.06
C LEU A 107 -19.10 9.75 31.90
#